data_AF-A0A953S732-F1
#
_entry.id   AF-A0A953S732-F1
#
_cell.length_a   1.000
_cell.length_b   1.000
_cell.length_c   1.000
_cell.angle_alpha   90.00
_cell.angle_beta   90.00
_cell.angle_gamma   90.00
#
_symmetry.space_group_name_H-M   'P 1'
#
loop_
_entity.id
_entity.type
_entity.pdbx_description
1 polymer ?
#
loop_
_entity_poly.entity_id
_entity_poly.type
_entity_poly.pdbx_seq_one_letter_code
_entity_poly.pdbx_strand_id
1 'polypeptide(L)'
;MTVDHVVQLARLALQAAFWVSMPVLAAATVISLLINIAQVMTSIQDVTVTTVPRLTAVGVILFFLTPWMLNHLVSFTILLFADFRPYTR
;
A
#
# COMPACT_ATOMS: atom_id res chain seq x y z
N MET A 1 17.42 16.31 -20.61
CA MET A 1 16.15 16.03 -19.93
C MET A 1 15.04 16.86 -20.58
N THR A 2 14.27 16.27 -21.49
CA THR A 2 13.08 16.96 -22.02
C THR A 2 11.94 16.84 -21.00
N VAL A 3 11.00 17.79 -21.00
CA VAL A 3 9.84 17.82 -20.10
C VAL A 3 9.03 16.52 -20.20
N ASP A 4 8.98 15.91 -21.38
CA ASP A 4 8.26 14.66 -21.63
C ASP A 4 8.79 13.47 -20.81
N HIS A 5 10.11 13.37 -20.61
CA HIS A 5 10.70 12.29 -19.81
C HIS A 5 10.34 12.43 -18.32
N VAL A 6 10.29 13.67 -17.81
CA VAL A 6 9.91 13.94 -16.42
C VAL A 6 8.44 13.58 -16.19
N VAL A 7 7.57 13.92 -17.15
CA VAL A 7 6.13 13.60 -17.09
C VAL A 7 5.89 12.09 -17.17
N GLN A 8 6.61 11.38 -18.05
CA GLN A 8 6.51 9.91 -18.13
C GLN A 8 6.97 9.23 -16.85
N LEU A 9 8.07 9.69 -16.26
CA LEU A 9 8.58 9.18 -14.99
C LEU A 9 7.57 9.38 -13.85
N ALA A 10 7.00 10.59 -13.76
CA ALA A 10 5.95 10.89 -12.77
C ALA A 10 4.72 9.99 -12.95
N ARG A 11 4.30 9.73 -14.20
CA ARG A 11 3.19 8.82 -14.50
C ARG A 11 3.48 7.38 -14.05
N LEU A 12 4.68 6.87 -14.33
CA LEU A 12 5.10 5.53 -13.90
C LEU A 12 5.14 5.40 -12.38
N ALA A 13 5.67 6.42 -11.69
CA ALA A 13 5.70 6.46 -10.23
C ALA A 13 4.29 6.44 -9.63
N LEU A 14 3.37 7.27 -10.16
CA LEU A 14 1.97 7.29 -9.71
C LEU A 14 1.25 5.97 -10.01
N GLN A 15 1.52 5.36 -11.16
CA GLN A 15 0.92 4.08 -11.52
C GLN A 15 1.41 2.94 -10.62
N ALA A 16 2.72 2.91 -10.30
CA ALA A 16 3.28 1.96 -9.35
C ALA A 16 2.69 2.14 -7.95
N ALA A 17 2.59 3.39 -7.47
CA ALA A 17 1.98 3.70 -6.18
C ALA A 17 0.50 3.28 -6.13
N PHE A 18 -0.25 3.51 -7.21
CA PHE A 18 -1.66 3.11 -7.31
C PHE A 18 -1.82 1.59 -7.24
N TRP A 19 -1.03 0.83 -8.01
CA TRP A 19 -1.08 -0.63 -7.98
C TRP A 19 -0.75 -1.18 -6.60
N VAL A 20 0.30 -0.66 -5.96
CA VAL A 20 0.73 -1.11 -4.62
C VAL A 20 -0.29 -0.77 -3.54
N SER A 21 -0.90 0.42 -3.59
CA SER A 21 -1.84 0.88 -2.57
C SER A 21 -3.23 0.26 -2.69
N MET A 22 -3.69 -0.10 -3.90
CA MET A 22 -5.03 -0.66 -4.13
C MET A 22 -5.37 -1.88 -3.26
N PRO A 23 -4.57 -2.98 -3.26
CA PRO A 23 -4.89 -4.17 -2.48
C PRO A 23 -4.77 -3.92 -0.97
N VAL A 24 -3.83 -3.07 -0.55
CA VAL A 24 -3.66 -2.68 0.86
C VAL A 24 -4.89 -1.94 1.36
N LEU A 25 -5.36 -0.94 0.61
CA LEU A 25 -6.54 -0.14 0.96
C LEU A 25 -7.80 -0.99 0.98
N ALA A 26 -8.00 -1.85 -0.02
CA ALA A 26 -9.17 -2.74 -0.08
C ALA A 26 -9.21 -3.70 1.12
N ALA A 27 -8.10 -4.37 1.42
CA ALA A 27 -8.02 -5.30 2.55
C ALA A 27 -8.21 -4.58 3.89
N ALA A 28 -7.54 -3.44 4.08
CA ALA A 28 -7.66 -2.64 5.31
C ALA A 28 -9.09 -2.15 5.54
N THR A 29 -9.79 -1.74 4.48
CA THR A 29 -11.17 -1.21 4.58
C THR A 29 -12.15 -2.32 4.92
N VAL A 30 -12.09 -3.47 4.24
CA VAL A 30 -12.97 -4.62 4.52
C VAL A 30 -12.80 -5.10 5.95
N ILE A 31 -11.56 -5.27 6.41
CA ILE A 31 -11.31 -5.80 7.76
C ILE A 31 -11.66 -4.78 8.84
N SER A 32 -11.36 -3.50 8.63
CA SER A 32 -11.78 -2.44 9.55
C SER A 32 -13.30 -2.34 9.64
N LEU A 33 -14.02 -2.54 8.53
CA LEU A 33 -15.47 -2.56 8.52
C LEU A 33 -16.03 -3.74 9.34
N LEU A 34 -15.51 -4.96 9.11
CA LEU A 34 -15.94 -6.15 9.86
C LEU A 34 -15.74 -5.99 11.37
N ILE A 35 -14.61 -5.42 11.79
CA ILE A 35 -14.30 -5.19 13.20
C ILE A 35 -15.23 -4.13 13.79
N ASN A 36 -15.53 -3.04 13.07
CA ASN A 36 -16.50 -2.04 13.52
C ASN A 36 -17.91 -2.64 13.68
N ILE A 37 -18.34 -3.50 12.74
CA ILE A 37 -19.64 -4.17 12.85
C ILE A 37 -19.67 -5.08 14.08
N ALA A 38 -18.63 -5.88 14.31
CA ALA A 38 -18.53 -6.76 15.48
C ALA A 38 -18.51 -5.96 16.81
N GLN A 39 -17.82 -4.82 16.83
CA GLN A 39 -17.80 -3.88 17.95
C GLN A 39 -19.21 -3.36 18.26
N VAL A 40 -19.97 -2.95 17.24
CA VAL A 40 -21.34 -2.44 17.41
C VAL A 40 -22.29 -3.55 17.87
N MET A 41 -22.22 -4.74 17.27
CA MET A 41 -23.11 -5.87 17.62
C MET A 41 -22.93 -6.34 19.07
N THR A 42 -21.72 -6.30 19.60
CA THR A 42 -21.43 -6.73 20.98
C THR A 42 -21.64 -5.63 22.02
N SER A 43 -22.00 -4.40 21.60
CA SER A 43 -22.17 -3.23 22.48
C SER A 43 -20.94 -2.88 23.33
N ILE A 44 -19.75 -3.36 22.96
CA ILE A 44 -18.49 -3.03 23.64
C ILE A 44 -18.05 -1.65 23.14
N GLN A 45 -18.34 -0.61 23.92
CA GLN A 45 -17.97 0.78 23.61
C GLN A 45 -16.60 1.18 24.19
N ASP A 46 -15.89 0.25 24.83
CA ASP A 46 -14.54 0.53 25.33
C ASP A 46 -13.53 0.53 24.17
N VAL A 47 -12.98 1.72 23.91
CA VAL A 47 -11.98 1.96 22.87
C VAL A 47 -10.70 1.17 23.10
N THR A 48 -10.33 0.83 24.35
CA THR A 48 -9.10 0.07 24.61
C THR A 48 -9.21 -1.39 24.15
N VAL A 49 -10.35 -2.02 24.42
CA VAL A 49 -10.61 -3.43 24.08
C VAL A 49 -10.79 -3.66 22.58
N THR A 50 -11.33 -2.67 21.86
CA THR A 50 -11.62 -2.77 20.43
C THR A 50 -10.45 -2.33 19.54
N THR A 51 -9.51 -1.55 20.08
CA THR A 51 -8.31 -1.10 19.36
C THR A 51 -7.29 -2.24 19.19
N VAL A 52 -7.13 -3.13 20.17
CA VAL A 52 -6.14 -4.22 20.09
C VAL A 52 -6.44 -5.22 18.96
N PRO A 53 -7.67 -5.78 18.82
CA PRO A 53 -8.02 -6.66 17.70
C PRO A 53 -7.87 -5.96 16.35
N ARG A 54 -8.25 -4.68 16.27
CA ARG A 54 -8.12 -3.84 15.07
C ARG A 54 -6.67 -3.70 14.62
N LEU A 55 -5.79 -3.33 15.54
CA LEU A 55 -4.37 -3.13 15.25
C LEU A 55 -3.70 -4.45 14.83
N THR A 56 -4.03 -5.54 15.53
CA THR A 56 -3.51 -6.88 15.22
C THR A 56 -3.96 -7.33 13.84
N ALA A 57 -5.23 -7.15 13.49
CA ALA A 57 -5.76 -7.52 12.18
C ALA A 57 -5.09 -6.72 11.04
N VAL A 58 -4.94 -5.40 11.20
CA VAL A 58 -4.22 -4.56 10.24
C VAL A 58 -2.75 -4.97 10.11
N GLY A 59 -2.09 -5.26 11.23
CA GLY A 59 -0.70 -5.73 11.26
C GLY A 59 -0.50 -7.04 10.51
N VAL A 60 -1.41 -8.00 10.69
CA VAL A 60 -1.37 -9.30 10.00
C VAL A 60 -1.53 -9.12 8.48
N ILE A 61 -2.49 -8.29 8.04
CA ILE A 61 -2.68 -8.00 6.60
C ILE A 61 -1.40 -7.39 6.03
N LEU A 62 -0.85 -6.35 6.69
CA LEU A 62 0.36 -5.69 6.23
C LEU A 62 1.54 -6.67 6.15
N PHE A 63 1.67 -7.57 7.13
CA PHE A 63 2.70 -8.60 7.11
C PHE A 63 2.57 -9.52 5.89
N PHE A 64 1.37 -9.98 5.56
CA PHE A 64 1.15 -10.80 4.36
C PHE A 64 1.34 -10.03 3.05
N LEU A 65 1.01 -8.74 3.01
CA LEU A 65 1.16 -7.91 1.81
C LEU A 65 2.61 -7.43 1.61
N THR A 66 3.43 -7.43 2.67
CA THR A 66 4.81 -6.91 2.65
C THR A 66 5.66 -7.50 1.52
N PRO A 67 5.75 -8.84 1.32
CA PRO A 67 6.58 -9.40 0.25
C PRO A 67 6.14 -8.94 -1.14
N TRP A 68 4.84 -8.84 -1.38
CA TRP A 68 4.29 -8.42 -2.66
C TRP A 68 4.54 -6.94 -2.95
N MET A 69 4.36 -6.08 -1.94
CA MET A 69 4.65 -4.64 -2.04
C MET A 69 6.14 -4.39 -2.29
N LEU A 70 7.02 -5.10 -1.58
CA LEU A 70 8.46 -4.99 -1.75
C LEU A 70 8.90 -5.41 -3.16
N ASN A 71 8.35 -6.50 -3.71
CA ASN A 71 8.66 -6.91 -5.08
C ASN A 71 8.27 -5.84 -6.10
N HIS A 72 7.13 -5.15 -5.93
CA HIS A 72 6.73 -4.06 -6.81
C HIS A 72 7.65 -2.85 -6.69
N LEU A 73 8.00 -2.46 -5.46
CA LEU A 73 8.93 -1.34 -5.23
C LEU A 73 10.30 -1.62 -5.82
N VAL A 74 10.86 -2.81 -5.57
CA VAL A 74 12.16 -3.23 -6.12
C VAL A 74 12.10 -3.25 -7.65
N SER A 75 11.02 -3.76 -8.25
CA SER A 75 10.86 -3.76 -9.72
C SER A 75 10.82 -2.34 -10.28
N PHE A 76 10.10 -1.43 -9.63
CA PHE A 76 10.08 -0.01 -10.01
C PHE A 76 11.46 0.63 -9.88
N THR A 77 12.17 0.36 -8.78
CA THR A 77 13.53 0.84 -8.56
C THR A 77 14.49 0.32 -9.62
N ILE A 78 14.45 -0.97 -9.97
CA ILE A 78 15.27 -1.55 -11.03
C ILE A 78 14.96 -0.90 -12.38
N LEU A 79 13.68 -0.67 -12.70
CA LEU A 79 13.28 0.00 -13.94
C LEU A 79 13.85 1.42 -14.02
N LEU A 80 13.79 2.16 -12.90
CA LEU A 80 14.36 3.49 -12.78
C LEU A 80 15.89 3.50 -12.96
N PHE A 81 16.60 2.55 -12.35
CA PHE A 81 18.06 2.47 -12.41
C PHE A 81 18.60 1.84 -13.71
N ALA A 82 17.86 0.93 -14.35
CA ALA A 82 18.23 0.32 -15.62
C ALA A 82 18.16 1.33 -16.78
N ASP A 83 17.22 2.27 -16.70
CA ASP A 83 17.04 3.35 -17.66
C ASP A 83 17.91 4.58 -17.33
N PHE A 84 19.02 4.43 -16.60
CA PHE A 84 19.99 5.53 -16.38
C PHE A 84 20.90 5.82 -17.59
N ARG A 85 20.91 4.94 -18.59
CA ARG A 85 21.72 5.09 -19.81
C ARG A 85 21.38 6.32 -20.67
N PRO A 86 20.13 6.81 -20.76
CA PRO A 86 19.78 8.05 -21.47
C PRO A 86 20.06 9.33 -20.66
N TYR A 87 20.31 9.24 -19.35
CA TYR A 87 20.56 10.42 -18.50
C TYR A 87 22.04 10.78 -18.34
N THR A 88 22.93 9.89 -18.77
CA THR A 88 24.39 10.04 -18.66
C THR A 88 25.05 10.46 -19.99
N ARG A 89 24.26 10.87 -20.98
CA ARG A 89 24.73 11.53 -22.22
C ARG A 89 23.91 12.77 -22.54
#